data_AF-A0A126Y9R2-F1
#
_entry.id   AF-A0A126Y9R2-F1
#
_cell.length_a   1.000
_cell.length_b   1.000
_cell.length_c   1.000
_cell.angle_alpha   90.00
_cell.angle_beta   90.00
_cell.angle_gamma   90.00
#
_symmetry.space_group_name_H-M   'P 1'
#
loop_
_entity.id
_entity.type
_entity.pdbx_description
1 polymer ?
#
loop_
_entity_poly.entity_id
_entity_poly.type
_entity_poly.pdbx_seq_one_letter_code
_entity_poly.pdbx_strand_id
1 'polypeptide(L)'
;MRTADGHSAVHLWSLGEEIGIEDDASGDGLVLTGPDGIDRVPEVSPLVREALRRMQLGPVLLTNLAPERARGCAPDEPLPAGGDPGLSRVLASITHLVVRTLAIDDLGGPLLSAFPLSRPAPFSPVRPPPRRAVRMASGVSLAQESDGIAMWSATASHRVLLHRPEAALVVSLLGWPVTPEDAADALPVPGAVPPGVIGYLTAAGMARPVHGPAPRRKAPPPRITG
;
A
#
# COMPACT_ATOMS: atom_id res chain seq x y z
N MET A 1 27.17 8.58 3.17
CA MET A 1 26.49 7.75 4.18
C MET A 1 25.39 8.62 4.76
N ARG A 2 24.18 8.58 4.17
CA ARG A 2 23.03 9.27 4.77
C ARG A 2 22.67 8.51 6.03
N THR A 3 22.55 9.22 7.14
CA THR A 3 21.93 8.75 8.38
C THR A 3 20.58 8.14 8.02
N ALA A 4 20.17 7.06 8.69
CA ALA A 4 18.79 6.59 8.55
C ALA A 4 17.88 7.76 8.94
N ASP A 5 17.30 8.44 7.95
CA ASP A 5 16.28 9.44 8.19
C ASP A 5 15.20 8.70 8.96
N GLY A 6 14.88 9.15 10.18
CA GLY A 6 14.03 8.42 11.15
C GLY A 6 12.58 8.19 10.71
N HIS A 7 12.29 8.31 9.42
CA HIS A 7 11.01 8.14 8.79
C HIS A 7 10.71 6.67 8.53
N SER A 8 9.53 6.22 8.91
CA SER A 8 9.01 4.88 8.69
C SER A 8 7.79 4.89 7.77
N ALA A 9 7.68 3.81 6.98
CA ALA A 9 6.47 3.56 6.20
C ALA A 9 5.34 3.08 7.12
N VAL A 10 4.19 3.72 7.00
CA VAL A 10 2.97 3.39 7.74
C VAL A 10 1.93 2.81 6.77
N HIS A 11 1.42 1.64 7.12
CA HIS A 11 0.47 0.88 6.31
C HIS A 11 -0.94 0.97 6.89
N LEU A 12 -1.78 1.79 6.27
CA LEU A 12 -3.12 2.08 6.73
C LEU A 12 -4.17 1.27 5.94
N TRP A 13 -5.28 0.99 6.61
CA TRP A 13 -6.41 0.21 6.12
C TRP A 13 -7.70 1.01 6.30
N SER A 14 -8.52 1.10 5.26
CA SER A 14 -9.89 1.61 5.36
C SER A 14 -10.82 0.78 4.49
N LEU A 15 -12.12 0.99 4.62
CA LEU A 15 -13.08 0.53 3.62
C LEU A 15 -13.24 1.59 2.51
N GLY A 16 -13.78 1.18 1.36
CA GLY A 16 -14.27 2.13 0.36
C GLY A 16 -15.31 3.07 0.98
N GLU A 17 -15.36 4.32 0.50
CA GLU A 17 -16.24 5.37 1.05
C GLU A 17 -17.72 4.99 0.93
N GLU A 18 -18.03 4.21 -0.10
CA GLU A 18 -19.34 3.71 -0.45
C GLU A 18 -19.78 2.46 0.35
N ILE A 19 -18.92 1.94 1.25
CA ILE A 19 -19.19 0.71 1.99
C ILE A 19 -19.97 0.99 3.28
N GLY A 20 -21.21 0.51 3.32
CA GLY A 20 -22.04 0.45 4.52
C GLY A 20 -21.70 -0.78 5.38
N ILE A 21 -21.81 -0.62 6.70
CA ILE A 21 -21.68 -1.71 7.68
C ILE A 21 -22.92 -1.69 8.56
N GLU A 22 -23.57 -2.83 8.69
CA GLU A 22 -24.70 -3.04 9.59
C GLU A 22 -24.54 -4.35 10.36
N ASP A 23 -25.19 -4.44 11.52
CA ASP A 23 -25.38 -5.71 12.22
C ASP A 23 -26.24 -6.65 11.39
N ASP A 24 -25.94 -7.95 11.42
CA ASP A 24 -26.88 -8.93 10.88
C ASP A 24 -28.13 -9.08 11.77
N ALA A 25 -29.12 -9.82 11.29
CA ALA A 25 -30.38 -10.00 12.01
C ALA A 25 -30.22 -10.68 13.39
N SER A 26 -29.14 -11.44 13.60
CA SER A 26 -28.80 -12.07 14.88
C SER A 26 -28.04 -11.14 15.82
N GLY A 27 -27.34 -10.13 15.30
CA GLY A 27 -26.40 -9.29 16.05
C GLY A 27 -25.00 -9.91 16.23
N ASP A 28 -24.82 -11.17 15.83
CA ASP A 28 -23.56 -11.91 15.98
C ASP A 28 -22.61 -11.72 14.78
N GLY A 29 -23.13 -11.25 13.65
CA GLY A 29 -22.36 -10.99 12.44
C GLY A 29 -22.45 -9.55 11.95
N LEU A 30 -21.82 -9.31 10.79
CA LEU A 30 -21.85 -8.05 10.07
C LEU A 30 -22.26 -8.25 8.62
N VAL A 31 -23.00 -7.29 8.11
CA VAL A 31 -23.36 -7.16 6.69
C VAL A 31 -22.65 -5.94 6.14
N LEU A 32 -21.81 -6.15 5.12
CA LEU A 32 -21.16 -5.08 4.37
C LEU A 32 -21.89 -4.90 3.03
N THR A 33 -22.32 -3.67 2.75
CA THR A 33 -23.04 -3.34 1.52
C THR A 33 -22.23 -2.36 0.70
N GLY A 34 -22.00 -2.68 -0.57
CA GLY A 34 -21.29 -1.82 -1.52
C GLY A 34 -21.84 -1.94 -2.93
N PRO A 35 -21.22 -1.26 -3.91
CA PRO A 35 -21.66 -1.25 -5.31
C PRO A 35 -21.73 -2.64 -5.94
N ASP A 36 -20.82 -3.52 -5.52
CA ASP A 36 -20.69 -4.88 -6.06
C ASP A 36 -21.54 -5.92 -5.31
N GLY A 37 -22.44 -5.46 -4.44
CA GLY A 37 -23.40 -6.29 -3.71
C GLY A 37 -23.13 -6.34 -2.20
N ILE A 38 -23.44 -7.50 -1.61
CA ILE A 38 -23.44 -7.69 -0.16
C ILE A 38 -22.44 -8.78 0.22
N ASP A 39 -21.61 -8.49 1.21
CA ASP A 39 -20.71 -9.46 1.85
C ASP A 39 -21.15 -9.68 3.30
N ARG A 40 -21.12 -10.93 3.76
CA ARG A 40 -21.52 -11.32 5.12
C ARG A 40 -20.31 -11.86 5.86
N VAL A 41 -20.10 -11.33 7.07
CA VAL A 41 -19.07 -11.80 7.98
C VAL A 41 -19.78 -12.39 9.20
N PRO A 42 -19.89 -13.73 9.30
CA PRO A 42 -20.53 -14.36 10.45
C PRO A 42 -19.60 -14.34 11.67
N GLU A 43 -20.20 -14.41 12.87
CA GLU A 43 -19.50 -14.64 14.14
C GLU A 43 -18.34 -13.66 14.39
N VAL A 44 -18.63 -12.37 14.32
CA VAL A 44 -17.63 -11.29 14.39
C VAL A 44 -17.25 -11.02 15.84
N SER A 45 -15.97 -11.24 16.17
CA SER A 45 -15.45 -10.87 17.49
C SER A 45 -15.51 -9.34 17.71
N PRO A 46 -15.59 -8.86 18.97
CA PRO A 46 -15.61 -7.43 19.26
C PRO A 46 -14.42 -6.66 18.66
N LEU A 47 -13.25 -7.29 18.58
CA LEU A 47 -12.05 -6.71 17.96
C LEU A 47 -12.24 -6.49 16.45
N VAL A 48 -12.78 -7.47 15.73
CA VAL A 48 -13.02 -7.35 14.29
C VAL A 48 -14.09 -6.30 14.01
N ARG A 49 -15.15 -6.27 14.82
CA ARG A 49 -16.23 -5.28 14.73
C ARG A 49 -15.69 -3.86 14.87
N GLU A 50 -14.88 -3.61 15.90
CA GLU A 50 -14.25 -2.31 16.11
C GLU A 50 -13.24 -1.98 15.00
N ALA A 51 -12.48 -2.95 14.50
CA ALA A 51 -11.56 -2.75 13.39
C ALA A 51 -12.30 -2.25 12.14
N LEU A 52 -13.35 -2.96 11.72
CA LEU A 52 -14.13 -2.61 10.54
C LEU A 52 -14.86 -1.28 10.71
N ARG A 53 -15.40 -1.01 11.90
CA ARG A 53 -16.00 0.28 12.23
C ARG A 53 -15.02 1.43 12.05
N ARG A 54 -13.80 1.32 12.58
CA ARG A 54 -12.80 2.39 12.39
C ARG A 54 -12.33 2.51 10.95
N MET A 55 -12.20 1.39 10.25
CA MET A 55 -11.88 1.38 8.82
C MET A 55 -12.96 2.07 7.97
N GLN A 56 -14.23 2.00 8.37
CA GLN A 56 -15.32 2.74 7.73
C GLN A 56 -15.19 4.26 7.95
N LEU A 57 -14.67 4.68 9.11
CA LEU A 57 -14.45 6.10 9.42
C LEU A 57 -13.21 6.68 8.73
N GLY A 58 -12.29 5.81 8.29
CA GLY A 58 -11.12 6.22 7.51
C GLY A 58 -9.89 5.32 7.71
N PRO A 59 -8.74 5.72 7.18
CA PRO A 59 -7.49 4.94 7.24
C PRO A 59 -7.00 4.73 8.67
N VAL A 60 -6.82 3.47 9.07
CA VAL A 60 -6.31 3.08 10.38
C VAL A 60 -5.08 2.20 10.31
N LEU A 61 -4.21 2.35 11.30
CA LEU A 61 -3.12 1.42 11.56
C LEU A 61 -3.65 0.27 12.43
N LEU A 62 -3.78 -0.93 11.87
CA LEU A 62 -4.40 -2.06 12.58
C LEU A 62 -3.63 -2.52 13.82
N THR A 63 -2.32 -2.26 13.89
CA THR A 63 -1.52 -2.57 15.10
C THR A 63 -1.96 -1.77 16.32
N ASN A 64 -2.61 -0.62 16.13
CA ASN A 64 -3.15 0.20 17.22
C ASN A 64 -4.42 -0.40 17.85
N LEU A 65 -5.02 -1.42 17.24
CA LEU A 65 -6.23 -2.08 17.77
C LEU A 65 -5.89 -3.12 18.84
N ALA A 66 -4.66 -3.64 18.84
CA ALA A 66 -4.19 -4.62 19.81
C ALA A 66 -2.70 -4.37 20.18
N PRO A 67 -2.38 -3.22 20.81
CA PRO A 67 -0.99 -2.82 21.07
C PRO A 67 -0.22 -3.82 21.96
N GLU A 68 -0.91 -4.53 22.86
CA GLU A 68 -0.29 -5.57 23.70
C GLU A 68 0.14 -6.81 22.89
N ARG A 69 -0.47 -7.07 21.72
CA ARG A 69 -0.09 -8.17 20.82
C ARG A 69 0.97 -7.77 19.80
N ALA A 70 1.20 -6.47 19.60
CA ALA A 70 2.25 -5.93 18.73
C ALA A 70 3.64 -5.88 19.40
N ARG A 71 3.70 -6.00 20.74
CA ARG A 71 4.95 -6.05 21.52
C ARG A 71 5.67 -7.39 21.30
N GLY A 72 6.49 -7.45 20.25
CA GLY A 72 7.33 -8.62 19.95
C GLY A 72 7.71 -8.79 18.48
N CYS A 73 7.09 -8.05 17.58
CA CYS A 73 7.40 -8.12 16.15
C CYS A 73 8.40 -7.03 15.75
N ALA A 74 9.38 -7.39 14.92
CA ALA A 74 10.29 -6.42 14.34
C ALA A 74 9.50 -5.47 13.42
N PRO A 75 9.87 -4.17 13.35
CA PRO A 75 9.18 -3.17 12.52
C PRO A 75 9.18 -3.48 11.01
N ASP A 76 9.96 -4.47 10.58
CA ASP A 76 10.18 -4.83 9.18
C ASP A 76 9.47 -6.12 8.71
N GLU A 77 8.76 -6.83 9.58
CA GLU A 77 7.94 -7.98 9.17
C GLU A 77 6.52 -7.56 8.77
N PRO A 78 5.95 -8.12 7.67
CA PRO A 78 4.55 -7.93 7.36
C PRO A 78 3.73 -8.60 8.47
N LEU A 79 3.31 -7.80 9.45
CA LEU A 79 2.36 -8.23 10.46
C LEU A 79 1.08 -8.67 9.72
N PRO A 80 0.66 -9.95 9.81
CA PRO A 80 -0.70 -10.30 9.48
C PRO A 80 -1.60 -9.44 10.38
N ALA A 81 -2.61 -8.80 9.80
CA ALA A 81 -3.48 -7.80 10.41
C ALA A 81 -3.52 -7.81 11.96
N GLY A 82 -2.75 -6.92 12.59
CA GLY A 82 -2.76 -6.71 14.04
C GLY A 82 -2.42 -7.93 14.92
N GLY A 83 -1.88 -9.02 14.35
CA GLY A 83 -1.56 -10.27 15.05
C GLY A 83 -2.79 -11.12 15.43
N ASP A 84 -4.00 -10.77 14.96
CA ASP A 84 -5.23 -11.53 15.24
C ASP A 84 -5.63 -12.41 14.03
N PRO A 85 -5.69 -13.74 14.18
CA PRO A 85 -6.05 -14.64 13.09
C PRO A 85 -7.48 -14.46 12.58
N GLY A 86 -8.41 -14.06 13.45
CA GLY A 86 -9.81 -13.80 13.10
C GLY A 86 -9.91 -12.57 12.20
N LEU A 87 -9.28 -11.47 12.61
CA LEU A 87 -9.19 -10.25 11.81
C LEU A 87 -8.50 -10.49 10.46
N SER A 88 -7.39 -11.24 10.45
CA SER A 88 -6.68 -11.59 9.23
C SER A 88 -7.55 -12.37 8.24
N ARG A 89 -8.35 -13.34 8.75
CA ARG A 89 -9.28 -14.11 7.92
C ARG A 89 -10.38 -13.22 7.34
N VAL A 90 -10.97 -12.36 8.15
CA VAL A 90 -12.05 -11.45 7.70
C VAL A 90 -11.53 -10.50 6.64
N LEU A 91 -10.40 -9.83 6.88
CA LEU A 91 -9.79 -8.92 5.90
C LEU A 91 -9.42 -9.62 4.59
N ALA A 92 -8.99 -10.88 4.65
CA ALA A 92 -8.74 -11.67 3.45
C ALA A 92 -10.04 -11.95 2.66
N SER A 93 -11.16 -12.19 3.34
CA SER A 93 -12.46 -12.42 2.67
C SER A 93 -13.11 -11.16 2.10
N ILE A 94 -12.76 -9.98 2.62
CA ILE A 94 -13.29 -8.69 2.15
C ILE A 94 -12.24 -7.84 1.43
N THR A 95 -11.16 -8.43 0.93
CA THR A 95 -10.03 -7.69 0.35
C THR A 95 -10.44 -6.72 -0.77
N HIS A 96 -11.55 -6.99 -1.47
CA HIS A 96 -12.14 -6.14 -2.51
C HIS A 96 -12.91 -4.92 -2.00
N LEU A 97 -13.13 -4.83 -0.68
CA LEU A 97 -13.75 -3.67 -0.03
C LEU A 97 -12.71 -2.80 0.66
N VAL A 98 -11.45 -3.25 0.72
CA VAL A 98 -10.40 -2.65 1.53
C VAL A 98 -9.53 -1.74 0.67
N VAL A 99 -9.47 -0.47 1.04
CA VAL A 99 -8.49 0.49 0.50
C VAL A 99 -7.21 0.40 1.32
N ARG A 100 -6.08 0.27 0.61
CA ARG A 100 -4.75 0.17 1.23
C ARG A 100 -3.99 1.46 1.00
N THR A 101 -3.62 2.14 2.08
CA THR A 101 -2.96 3.44 2.02
C THR A 101 -1.55 3.33 2.57
N LEU A 102 -0.60 3.95 1.87
CA LEU A 102 0.77 4.14 2.35
C LEU A 102 0.90 5.58 2.83
N ALA A 103 1.45 5.76 4.03
CA ALA A 103 1.88 7.05 4.55
C ALA A 103 3.32 6.96 5.06
N ILE A 104 3.94 8.11 5.31
CA ILE A 104 5.21 8.22 6.03
C ILE A 104 4.94 9.07 7.27
N ASP A 105 5.47 8.64 8.41
CA ASP A 105 5.20 9.18 9.76
C ASP A 105 5.37 10.71 9.93
N ASP A 106 6.10 11.40 9.05
CA ASP A 106 6.22 12.88 9.09
C ASP A 106 5.78 13.61 7.80
N LEU A 107 5.24 12.92 6.79
CA LEU A 107 4.80 13.57 5.53
C LEU A 107 3.38 14.18 5.58
N GLY A 108 2.73 14.16 6.75
CA GLY A 108 1.50 14.90 7.00
C GLY A 108 0.27 14.42 6.25
N GLY A 109 0.23 13.15 5.82
CA GLY A 109 -0.91 12.59 5.10
C GLY A 109 -0.60 11.32 4.31
N PRO A 110 -1.59 10.80 3.56
CA PRO A 110 -1.39 9.65 2.70
C PRO A 110 -0.44 10.00 1.57
N LEU A 111 0.51 9.11 1.28
CA LEU A 111 1.43 9.21 0.15
C LEU A 111 0.79 8.68 -1.13
N LEU A 112 0.15 7.51 -1.04
CA LEU A 112 -0.67 6.92 -2.09
C LEU A 112 -1.74 5.99 -1.50
N SER A 113 -2.79 5.70 -2.26
CA SER A 113 -3.82 4.73 -1.89
C SER A 113 -4.13 3.79 -3.05
N ALA A 114 -4.27 2.50 -2.76
CA ALA A 114 -4.69 1.47 -3.70
C ALA A 114 -6.15 1.11 -3.43
N PHE A 115 -6.99 1.37 -4.42
CA PHE A 115 -8.42 1.10 -4.42
C PHE A 115 -8.67 -0.20 -5.20
N PRO A 116 -9.36 -1.19 -4.63
CA PRO A 116 -9.71 -2.40 -5.35
C PRO A 116 -10.68 -2.08 -6.51
N LEU A 117 -10.53 -2.78 -7.64
CA LEU A 117 -11.40 -2.65 -8.82
C LEU A 117 -12.26 -3.88 -9.09
N SER A 118 -12.04 -4.96 -8.33
CA SER A 118 -12.69 -6.25 -8.58
C SER A 118 -12.69 -7.12 -7.33
N ARG A 119 -13.61 -8.09 -7.25
CA ARG A 119 -13.71 -9.06 -6.14
C ARG A 119 -12.40 -9.82 -5.85
N PRO A 120 -11.66 -10.37 -6.84
CA PRO A 120 -10.31 -10.82 -6.56
C PRO A 120 -9.36 -9.62 -6.57
N ALA A 121 -9.17 -9.00 -5.41
CA ALA A 121 -8.19 -7.92 -5.22
C ALA A 121 -7.14 -8.29 -4.17
N PRO A 122 -6.32 -9.35 -4.39
CA PRO A 122 -5.25 -9.67 -3.46
C PRO A 122 -4.25 -8.51 -3.40
N PHE A 123 -3.94 -8.06 -2.18
CA PHE A 123 -2.99 -6.97 -1.97
C PHE A 123 -2.03 -7.27 -0.81
N SER A 124 -0.81 -7.64 -1.17
CA SER A 124 0.27 -7.92 -0.21
C SER A 124 1.48 -7.05 -0.53
N PRO A 125 1.59 -5.85 0.06
CA PRO A 125 2.76 -5.01 -0.12
C PRO A 125 3.93 -5.67 0.59
N VAL A 126 4.94 -6.07 -0.18
CA VAL A 126 6.19 -6.61 0.32
C VAL A 126 7.26 -5.55 0.13
N ARG A 127 8.17 -5.41 1.11
CA ARG A 127 9.38 -4.59 0.93
C ARG A 127 10.17 -5.14 -0.27
N PRO A 128 10.33 -4.37 -1.36
CA PRO A 128 11.05 -4.86 -2.53
C PRO A 128 12.52 -5.10 -2.16
N PRO A 129 13.17 -6.17 -2.67
CA PRO A 129 14.59 -6.37 -2.44
C PRO A 129 15.38 -5.16 -2.96
N PRO A 130 16.31 -4.58 -2.16
CA PRO A 130 16.88 -3.26 -2.42
C PRO A 130 17.62 -3.15 -3.76
N ARG A 131 18.18 -4.27 -4.22
CA ARG A 131 18.98 -4.38 -5.45
C ARG A 131 18.25 -5.02 -6.63
N ARG A 132 16.97 -5.37 -6.46
CA ARG A 132 16.18 -5.94 -7.54
C ARG A 132 15.54 -4.82 -8.34
N ALA A 133 15.95 -4.67 -9.60
CA ALA A 133 15.39 -3.66 -10.47
C ALA A 133 13.89 -3.92 -10.69
N VAL A 134 13.15 -2.82 -10.68
CA VAL A 134 11.71 -2.75 -10.95
C VAL A 134 11.47 -1.74 -12.08
N ARG A 135 10.36 -1.91 -12.78
CA ARG A 135 9.89 -0.94 -13.78
C ARG A 135 8.37 -0.90 -13.76
N MET A 136 7.80 0.15 -14.33
CA MET A 136 6.37 0.24 -14.57
C MET A 136 5.89 -0.95 -15.41
N ALA A 137 4.74 -1.51 -15.02
CA ALA A 137 4.07 -2.54 -15.79
C ALA A 137 3.59 -1.96 -17.14
N SER A 138 3.47 -2.83 -18.15
CA SER A 138 2.96 -2.42 -19.46
C SER A 138 1.46 -2.12 -19.38
N GLY A 139 1.01 -1.08 -20.09
CA GLY A 139 -0.41 -0.72 -20.15
C GLY A 139 -0.90 0.11 -18.96
N VAL A 140 -0.01 0.53 -18.06
CA VAL A 140 -0.34 1.50 -17.01
C VAL A 140 -0.59 2.86 -17.65
N SER A 141 -1.75 3.43 -17.35
CA SER A 141 -2.16 4.77 -17.75
C SER A 141 -2.16 5.69 -16.52
N LEU A 142 -1.91 6.98 -16.75
CA LEU A 142 -1.93 8.02 -15.72
C LEU A 142 -2.90 9.13 -16.13
N ALA A 143 -3.68 9.64 -15.19
CA ALA A 143 -4.45 10.88 -15.36
C ALA A 143 -4.37 11.75 -14.11
N GLN A 144 -4.41 13.06 -14.35
CA GLN A 144 -4.61 14.03 -13.30
C GLN A 144 -6.07 14.01 -12.84
N GLU A 145 -6.27 14.00 -11.54
CA GLU A 145 -7.57 14.15 -10.88
C GLU A 145 -7.51 15.26 -9.81
N SER A 146 -8.65 15.57 -9.19
CA SER A 146 -8.74 16.55 -8.11
C SER A 146 -7.81 16.23 -6.95
N ASP A 147 -7.73 14.95 -6.60
CA ASP A 147 -7.09 14.48 -5.36
C ASP A 147 -5.69 13.89 -5.60
N GLY A 148 -5.15 14.02 -6.82
CA GLY A 148 -3.81 13.54 -7.15
C GLY A 148 -3.68 13.02 -8.58
N ILE A 149 -2.75 12.10 -8.77
CA ILE A 149 -2.53 11.42 -10.05
C ILE A 149 -3.03 9.98 -9.93
N ALA A 150 -4.03 9.62 -10.70
CA ALA A 150 -4.55 8.26 -10.76
C ALA A 150 -3.72 7.41 -11.72
N MET A 151 -3.50 6.15 -11.33
CA MET A 151 -2.86 5.11 -12.11
C MET A 151 -3.80 3.90 -12.23
N TRP A 152 -3.96 3.37 -13.44
CA TRP A 152 -4.74 2.15 -13.67
C TRP A 152 -4.17 1.35 -14.84
N SER A 153 -4.54 0.08 -14.91
CA SER A 153 -4.24 -0.82 -16.02
C SER A 153 -5.39 -1.80 -16.19
N ALA A 154 -5.68 -2.20 -17.44
CA ALA A 154 -6.72 -3.20 -17.72
C ALA A 154 -6.45 -4.58 -17.09
N THR A 155 -5.21 -4.85 -16.71
CA THR A 155 -4.78 -6.12 -16.09
C THR A 155 -4.55 -6.02 -14.60
N ALA A 156 -4.67 -4.82 -14.01
CA ALA A 156 -4.48 -4.62 -12.58
C ALA A 156 -5.80 -4.79 -11.82
N SER A 157 -5.74 -5.42 -10.65
CA SER A 157 -6.90 -5.57 -9.75
C SER A 157 -7.17 -4.33 -8.90
N HIS A 158 -6.32 -3.31 -9.01
CA HIS A 158 -6.38 -2.07 -8.24
C HIS A 158 -6.19 -0.86 -9.13
N ARG A 159 -6.77 0.26 -8.71
CA ARG A 159 -6.43 1.63 -9.13
C ARG A 159 -5.60 2.26 -8.04
N VAL A 160 -4.54 2.99 -8.39
CA VAL A 160 -3.69 3.66 -7.39
C VAL A 160 -3.82 5.17 -7.56
N LEU A 161 -4.12 5.89 -6.48
CA LEU A 161 -4.10 7.35 -6.44
C LEU A 161 -2.83 7.81 -5.73
N LEU A 162 -2.03 8.62 -6.42
CA LEU A 162 -0.86 9.29 -5.86
C LEU A 162 -1.29 10.63 -5.28
N HIS A 163 -1.38 10.71 -3.96
CA HIS A 163 -1.85 11.90 -3.24
C HIS A 163 -0.77 12.98 -3.15
N ARG A 164 0.50 12.60 -3.33
CA ARG A 164 1.66 13.42 -2.99
C ARG A 164 2.73 13.40 -4.08
N PRO A 165 3.42 14.54 -4.32
CA PRO A 165 4.45 14.65 -5.34
C PRO A 165 5.62 13.68 -5.13
N GLU A 166 5.94 13.34 -3.88
CA GLU A 166 6.99 12.39 -3.53
C GLU A 166 6.74 10.99 -4.15
N ALA A 167 5.48 10.55 -4.22
CA ALA A 167 5.12 9.30 -4.90
C ALA A 167 5.22 9.43 -6.42
N ALA A 168 4.79 10.57 -6.98
CA ALA A 168 4.89 10.85 -8.41
C ALA A 168 6.35 10.88 -8.90
N LEU A 169 7.28 11.41 -8.09
CA LEU A 169 8.71 11.36 -8.38
C LEU A 169 9.23 9.93 -8.49
N VAL A 170 8.86 9.04 -7.56
CA VAL A 170 9.22 7.61 -7.66
C VAL A 170 8.63 6.98 -8.91
N VAL A 171 7.36 7.25 -9.20
CA VAL A 171 6.66 6.74 -10.40
C VAL A 171 7.36 7.18 -11.70
N SER A 172 7.86 8.41 -11.75
CA SER A 172 8.60 8.91 -12.92
C SER A 172 9.88 8.11 -13.22
N LEU A 173 10.60 7.66 -12.18
CA LEU A 173 11.80 6.83 -12.35
C LEU A 173 11.47 5.43 -12.90
N LEU A 174 10.29 4.90 -12.59
CA LEU A 174 9.84 3.58 -13.03
C LEU A 174 9.55 3.52 -14.55
N GLY A 175 9.62 4.64 -15.27
CA GLY A 175 9.70 4.63 -16.73
C GLY A 175 10.88 3.80 -17.26
N TRP A 176 11.91 3.60 -16.44
CA TRP A 176 13.08 2.79 -16.71
C TRP A 176 13.30 1.74 -15.60
N PRO A 177 14.05 0.66 -15.86
CA PRO A 177 14.52 -0.24 -14.81
C PRO A 177 15.35 0.51 -13.75
N VAL A 178 14.86 0.53 -12.50
CA VAL A 178 15.52 1.18 -11.36
C VAL A 178 15.44 0.30 -10.13
N THR A 179 16.47 0.29 -9.29
CA THR A 179 16.42 -0.43 -8.00
C THR A 179 15.86 0.48 -6.90
N PRO A 180 15.20 -0.06 -5.86
CA PRO A 180 14.79 0.74 -4.71
C PRO A 180 15.93 1.53 -4.07
N GLU A 181 17.14 0.95 -4.01
CA GLU A 181 18.36 1.62 -3.52
C GLU A 181 18.74 2.82 -4.40
N ASP A 182 18.84 2.63 -5.72
CA ASP A 182 19.17 3.73 -6.64
C ASP A 182 18.11 4.84 -6.63
N ALA A 183 16.82 4.50 -6.48
CA ALA A 183 15.75 5.47 -6.38
C ALA A 183 15.83 6.31 -5.10
N ALA A 184 16.18 5.69 -3.97
CA ALA A 184 16.42 6.39 -2.69
C ALA A 184 17.64 7.31 -2.74
N ASP A 185 18.68 6.93 -3.48
CA ASP A 185 19.86 7.77 -3.69
C ASP A 185 19.59 8.95 -4.65
N ALA A 186 18.73 8.75 -5.66
CA ALA A 186 18.50 9.73 -6.72
C ALA A 186 17.48 10.83 -6.36
N LEU A 187 16.51 10.53 -5.49
CA LEU A 187 15.39 11.43 -5.23
C LEU A 187 15.59 12.27 -3.96
N PRO A 188 15.12 13.53 -3.95
CA PRO A 188 15.12 14.39 -2.76
C PRO A 188 13.92 14.09 -1.86
N VAL A 189 13.71 12.82 -1.50
CA VAL A 189 12.62 12.34 -0.64
C VAL A 189 13.18 11.49 0.50
N PRO A 190 12.46 11.30 1.62
CA PRO A 190 12.88 10.40 2.68
C PRO A 190 13.20 9.00 2.15
N GLY A 191 14.24 8.35 2.67
CA GLY A 191 14.71 7.05 2.15
C GLY A 191 13.67 5.92 2.20
N ALA A 192 12.66 6.02 3.09
CA ALA A 192 11.55 5.08 3.16
C ALA A 192 10.53 5.22 2.01
N VAL A 193 10.47 6.37 1.34
CA VAL A 193 9.49 6.66 0.28
C VAL A 193 9.66 5.72 -0.92
N PRO A 194 10.83 5.62 -1.58
CA PRO A 194 10.95 4.78 -2.78
C PRO A 194 10.65 3.29 -2.55
N PRO A 195 11.22 2.59 -1.55
CA PRO A 195 10.88 1.18 -1.33
C PRO A 195 9.41 0.98 -0.96
N GLY A 196 8.80 1.90 -0.19
CA GLY A 196 7.38 1.84 0.16
C GLY A 196 6.48 1.98 -1.07
N VAL A 197 6.71 3.02 -1.89
CA VAL A 197 5.95 3.27 -3.12
C VAL A 197 6.10 2.12 -4.10
N ILE A 198 7.33 1.62 -4.33
CA ILE A 198 7.59 0.48 -5.21
C ILE A 198 6.86 -0.78 -4.71
N GLY A 199 6.87 -1.02 -3.39
CA GLY A 199 6.16 -2.15 -2.78
C GLY A 199 4.66 -2.11 -3.06
N TYR A 200 4.03 -0.95 -2.87
CA TYR A 200 2.59 -0.77 -3.15
C TYR A 200 2.26 -0.89 -4.63
N LEU A 201 3.05 -0.27 -5.50
CA LEU A 201 2.82 -0.37 -6.94
C LEU A 201 3.00 -1.79 -7.44
N THR A 202 3.93 -2.55 -6.86
CA THR A 202 4.11 -3.97 -7.20
C THR A 202 2.91 -4.80 -6.74
N ALA A 203 2.44 -4.59 -5.51
CA ALA A 203 1.25 -5.27 -4.98
C ALA A 203 -0.04 -4.92 -5.75
N ALA A 204 -0.15 -3.69 -6.25
CA ALA A 204 -1.25 -3.23 -7.10
C ALA A 204 -1.16 -3.72 -8.56
N GLY A 205 -0.05 -4.32 -8.97
CA GLY A 205 0.20 -4.70 -10.37
C GLY A 205 0.61 -3.53 -11.30
N MET A 206 0.94 -2.36 -10.74
CA MET A 206 1.41 -1.18 -11.48
C MET A 206 2.92 -1.17 -11.75
N ALA A 207 3.68 -1.91 -10.95
CA ALA A 207 5.11 -2.13 -11.13
C ALA A 207 5.41 -3.62 -11.16
N ARG A 208 6.50 -3.99 -11.82
CA ARG A 208 6.96 -5.37 -11.87
C ARG A 208 8.48 -5.45 -11.73
N PRO A 209 9.00 -6.51 -11.08
CA PRO A 209 10.43 -6.80 -11.13
C PRO A 209 10.89 -7.05 -12.56
N VAL A 210 12.10 -6.60 -12.86
CA VAL A 210 12.79 -6.97 -14.10
C VAL A 210 13.47 -8.32 -13.88
N HIS A 211 13.24 -9.27 -14.79
CA HIS A 211 13.95 -10.53 -14.82
C HIS A 211 15.23 -10.37 -15.67
N GLY A 212 16.39 -10.67 -15.10
CA GLY A 212 17.70 -10.50 -15.75
C GLY A 212 18.79 -10.12 -14.74
N PRO A 213 20.07 -10.13 -15.13
CA PRO A 213 21.15 -9.66 -14.26
C PRO A 213 20.87 -8.21 -13.83
N ALA A 214 21.16 -7.89 -12.57
CA ALA A 214 20.98 -6.52 -12.05
C ALA A 214 21.65 -5.52 -13.01
N PRO A 215 21.01 -4.38 -13.33
CA PRO A 215 21.62 -3.37 -14.17
C PRO A 215 22.97 -2.99 -13.54
N ARG A 216 24.04 -3.11 -14.32
CA ARG A 216 25.38 -2.67 -13.87
C ARG A 216 25.27 -1.19 -13.54
N ARG A 217 25.60 -0.84 -12.29
CA ARG A 217 25.71 0.54 -11.80
C ARG A 217 26.51 1.34 -12.83
N LYS A 218 25.86 2.22 -13.60
CA LYS A 218 26.59 3.17 -14.45
C LYS A 218 27.32 4.11 -13.50
N ALA A 219 28.63 4.23 -13.65
CA ALA A 219 29.43 5.17 -12.88
C ALA A 219 28.78 6.57 -12.97
N PRO A 220 28.76 7.36 -11.88
CA PRO A 220 28.29 8.73 -11.95
C PRO A 220 29.05 9.47 -13.06
N PRO A 221 28.40 10.36 -13.82
CA PRO A 221 29.08 11.12 -14.86
C PRO A 221 30.29 11.84 -14.24
N PRO A 222 31.44 11.92 -14.96
CA PRO A 222 32.61 12.61 -14.44
C PRO A 222 32.22 14.04 -14.08
N ARG A 223 32.56 14.44 -12.85
CA ARG A 223 32.43 15.83 -12.42
C ARG A 223 33.26 16.66 -13.39
N ILE A 224 32.61 17.59 -14.09
CA ILE A 224 33.31 18.62 -14.84
C ILE A 224 33.93 19.55 -13.81
N THR A 225 35.21 19.32 -13.49
CA THR A 225 36.06 20.33 -12.85
C THR A 225 36.31 21.43 -13.88
N GLY A 226 35.72 22.60 -13.63
CA GLY A 226 36.19 23.87 -14.18
C GLY A 226 37.41 24.37 -13.42
#